data_AF-A0A6M0QAW2-F1
#
_entry.id   AF-A0A6M0QAW2-F1
#
_cell.length_a   1.000
_cell.length_b   1.000
_cell.length_c   1.000
_cell.angle_alpha   90.00
_cell.angle_beta   90.00
_cell.angle_gamma   90.00
#
_symmetry.space_group_name_H-M   'P 1'
#
loop_
_entity.id
_entity.type
_entity.pdbx_description
1 polymer ?
#
loop_
_entity_poly.entity_id
_entity_poly.type
_entity_poly.pdbx_seq_one_letter_code
_entity_poly.pdbx_strand_id
1 'polypeptide(L)' 'MELHEDKIVTSANTFPLKNVFDVSYREMSEEYGCLYLHTSQGVFPYYTESTPAEFIDHFRNMR' A
#
# COMPACT_ATOMS: atom_id res chain seq x y z
N MET A 1 5.08 -0.67 7.13
CA MET A 1 3.71 -1.01 6.69
C MET A 1 3.70 -2.50 6.40
N GLU A 2 2.67 -3.20 6.86
CA GLU A 2 2.61 -4.66 6.86
C GLU A 2 1.32 -5.12 6.19
N LEU A 3 1.43 -6.13 5.31
CA LEU A 3 0.30 -6.79 4.66
C LEU A 3 0.02 -8.11 5.39
N HIS A 4 -1.21 -8.29 5.83
CA HIS A 4 -1.73 -9.52 6.44
C HIS A 4 -2.86 -10.10 5.59
N GLU A 5 -3.32 -11.30 5.93
CA GLU A 5 -4.37 -12.03 5.23
C GLU A 5 -5.68 -11.26 5.03
N ASP A 6 -6.04 -10.36 5.96
CA ASP A 6 -7.33 -9.66 5.96
C ASP A 6 -7.21 -8.12 6.03
N LYS A 7 -5.99 -7.59 6.19
CA LYS A 7 -5.76 -6.15 6.42
C LYS A 7 -4.35 -5.69 6.05
N ILE A 8 -4.22 -4.38 5.85
CA ILE A 8 -2.95 -3.66 5.80
C ILE A 8 -2.84 -2.83 7.07
N VAL A 9 -1.70 -2.93 7.76
CA VAL A 9 -1.39 -2.15 8.97
C VAL A 9 -0.28 -1.15 8.67
N THR A 10 -0.53 0.11 9.00
CA THR A 10 0.46 1.19 8.96
C THR A 10 0.71 1.68 10.39
N SER A 11 1.65 2.61 10.57
CA SER A 11 1.95 3.16 11.90
C SER A 11 0.77 3.92 12.52
N ALA A 12 -0.15 4.44 11.69
CA ALA A 12 -1.27 5.27 12.14
C ALA A 12 -2.65 4.64 11.90
N ASN A 13 -2.78 3.70 10.95
CA ASN A 13 -4.07 3.21 10.49
C ASN A 13 -4.06 1.70 10.27
N THR A 14 -5.25 1.09 10.31
CA THR A 14 -5.48 -0.29 9.87
C THR A 14 -6.58 -0.28 8.82
N PHE A 15 -6.30 -0.90 7.66
CA PHE A 15 -7.21 -0.97 6.53
C PHE A 15 -7.61 -2.43 6.28
N PRO A 16 -8.87 -2.81 6.50
CA PRO A 16 -9.36 -4.12 6.06
C PRO A 16 -9.19 -4.27 4.55
N LEU A 17 -8.66 -5.39 4.06
CA LEU A 17 -8.38 -5.61 2.63
C LEU A 17 -9.64 -5.47 1.77
N LYS A 18 -10.81 -5.89 2.29
CA LYS A 18 -12.11 -5.68 1.62
C LYS A 18 -12.44 -4.22 1.31
N ASN A 19 -11.79 -3.28 1.98
CA ASN A 19 -11.95 -1.83 1.80
C ASN A 19 -10.80 -1.20 1.02
N VAL A 20 -9.77 -1.98 0.62
CA VAL A 20 -8.64 -1.53 -0.19
C VAL A 20 -8.85 -2.05 -1.61
N PHE A 21 -9.04 -1.14 -2.56
CA PHE A 21 -9.38 -1.47 -3.93
C PHE A 21 -8.18 -1.56 -4.84
N ASP A 22 -7.11 -0.82 -4.53
CA ASP A 22 -5.89 -0.85 -5.32
C ASP A 22 -4.72 -0.33 -4.49
N VAL A 23 -3.51 -0.71 -4.90
CA VAL A 23 -2.25 -0.21 -4.37
C VAL A 23 -1.37 0.20 -5.55
N SER A 24 -1.02 1.48 -5.60
CA SER A 24 -0.21 2.05 -6.69
C SER A 24 1.03 2.72 -6.14
N TYR A 25 2.16 2.61 -6.84
CA TYR A 25 3.41 3.27 -6.49
C TYR A 25 3.77 4.34 -7.51
N ARG A 26 4.21 5.50 -7.01
CA ARG A 26 4.80 6.57 -7.81
C ARG A 26 6.22 6.82 -7.32
N GLU A 27 7.18 6.57 -8.18
CA GLU A 27 8.57 6.97 -7.97
C GLU A 27 8.69 8.50 -7.98
N MET A 28 9.48 9.04 -7.04
CA MET A 28 9.77 10.48 -6.95
C MET A 28 11.26 10.77 -7.18
N SER A 29 12.14 9.86 -6.76
CA SER A 29 13.58 9.86 -7.03
C SER A 29 14.11 8.42 -6.96
N GLU A 30 15.41 8.22 -7.23
CA GLU A 30 16.08 6.91 -7.20
C GLU A 30 15.97 6.20 -5.84
N GLU A 31 15.85 6.96 -4.74
CA GLU A 31 15.79 6.44 -3.38
C GLU A 31 14.41 6.57 -2.73
N TYR A 32 13.48 7.32 -3.32
CA TYR A 32 12.21 7.63 -2.65
C TYR A 32 11.03 7.58 -3.61
N GLY A 33 9.91 7.07 -3.10
CA GLY A 33 8.63 7.18 -3.77
C GLY A 33 7.47 7.21 -2.78
N CYS A 34 6.28 7.31 -3.36
CA CYS A 34 5.05 7.31 -2.61
C CYS A 34 4.17 6.14 -3.03
N LEU A 35 3.78 5.33 -2.07
CA LEU A 35 2.77 4.29 -2.20
C LEU A 35 1.41 4.86 -1.83
N TYR A 36 0.41 4.57 -2.65
CA TYR A 36 -0.96 5.02 -2.44
C TYR A 36 -1.86 3.82 -2.20
N LEU A 37 -2.57 3.84 -1.06
CA LEU A 37 -3.67 2.92 -0.81
C LEU A 37 -4.97 3.57 -1.27
N HIS A 38 -5.60 2.99 -2.30
CA HIS A 38 -6.91 3.41 -2.77
C HIS A 38 -7.96 2.64 -1.99
N THR A 39 -8.73 3.34 -1.16
CA THR A 39 -9.69 2.71 -0.24
C THR A 39 -11.09 3.26 -0.42
N SER A 40 -12.09 2.62 0.20
CA SER A 40 -13.46 3.12 0.25
C SER A 40 -13.62 4.46 0.97
N GLN A 41 -12.62 4.90 1.73
CA GLN A 41 -12.63 6.16 2.49
C GLN A 41 -11.75 7.25 1.85
N GLY A 42 -11.15 6.97 0.69
CA GLY A 42 -10.25 7.87 -0.01
C GLY A 42 -8.87 7.26 -0.27
N VAL A 43 -7.94 8.11 -0.70
CA VAL A 43 -6.58 7.72 -1.06
C VAL A 43 -5.61 8.13 0.04
N PHE A 44 -4.80 7.18 0.50
CA PHE A 44 -3.83 7.40 1.58
C PHE A 44 -2.40 7.26 1.05
N PRO A 45 -1.59 8.34 1.05
CA PRO A 45 -0.19 8.30 0.63
C PRO A 45 0.74 7.87 1.77
N TYR A 46 1.74 7.06 1.44
CA TYR A 46 2.81 6.62 2.33
C TYR A 46 4.16 6.74 1.62
N TYR A 47 5.11 7.45 2.23
CA TYR A 47 6.47 7.52 1.72
C TYR A 47 7.20 6.21 1.96
N THR A 48 7.99 5.78 0.98
CA THR A 48 8.85 4.60 1.05
C THR A 48 10.22 4.91 0.46
N GLU A 49 11.25 4.43 1.15
CA GLU A 49 12.67 4.59 0.76
C GLU A 49 13.13 3.44 -0.15
N SER A 50 12.25 2.49 -0.45
CA SER A 50 12.52 1.35 -1.32
C SER A 50 11.35 1.06 -2.23
N THR A 51 11.63 0.43 -3.38
CA THR A 51 10.61 0.02 -4.34
C THR A 51 9.69 -1.03 -3.70
N PRO A 52 8.38 -0.77 -3.55
CA PRO A 52 7.46 -1.67 -2.87
C PRO A 52 6.89 -2.76 -3.80
N ALA A 53 7.67 -3.22 -4.78
CA ALA A 53 7.20 -4.14 -5.84
C ALA A 53 6.64 -5.44 -5.24
N GLU A 54 7.39 -6.09 -4.33
CA GLU A 54 6.96 -7.33 -3.68
C GLU A 54 5.66 -7.15 -2.88
N PHE A 55 5.50 -6.01 -2.21
CA PHE A 55 4.28 -5.70 -1.47
C PHE A 55 3.07 -5.61 -2.40
N ILE A 56 3.22 -4.91 -3.53
CA ILE A 56 2.15 -4.74 -4.52
C ILE A 56 1.78 -6.08 -5.16
N ASP A 57 2.78 -6.89 -5.50
CA ASP A 57 2.56 -8.20 -6.10
C ASP A 57 1.88 -9.17 -5.12
N HIS A 58 2.28 -9.17 -3.85
CA HIS A 58 1.57 -9.93 -2.82
C HIS A 58 0.12 -9.46 -2.65
N PHE A 59 -0.13 -8.15 -2.58
CA PHE A 59 -1.50 -7.62 -2.49
C PHE A 59 -2.36 -8.07 -3.68
N ARG A 60 -1.81 -8.07 -4.89
CA ARG A 60 -2.51 -8.51 -6.11
C ARG A 60 -2.81 -10.00 -6.11
N ASN A 61 -1.92 -10.83 -5.60
CA ASN A 61 -2.10 -12.29 -5.54
C ASN A 61 -3.14 -12.74 -4.49
N MET A 62 -3.44 -11.89 -3.50
CA MET A 62 -4.42 -12.18 -2.44
C MET A 62 -5.86 -11.81 -2.83
N ARG A 63 -6.06 -11.14 -3.97
CA ARG A 63 -7.36 -10.66 -4.44
C ARG A 63 -7.89 -11.51 -5.59
#